data_AF-G4YUJ2-F1
#
_entry.id   AF-G4YUJ2-F1
#
_cell.length_a   1.000
_cell.length_b   1.000
_cell.length_c   1.000
_cell.angle_alpha   90.00
_cell.angle_beta   90.00
_cell.angle_gamma   90.00
#
_symmetry.space_group_name_H-M   'P 1'
#
loop_
_entity.id
_entity.type
_entity.pdbx_description
1 polymer ?
#
loop_
_entity_poly.entity_id
_entity_poly.type
_entity_poly.pdbx_seq_one_letter_code
_entity_poly.pdbx_strand_id
1 'polypeptide(L)' 'WTAEESQLFWMALIQYPQGPWTSIAEFIGTKSTRQAMTHGQKLRQKLKRWNKRLR' A
#
# COMPACT_ATOMS: atom_id res chain seq x y z
N TRP A 1 -7.62 1.55 -7.88
CA TRP A 1 -7.16 2.55 -6.93
C TRP A 1 -7.81 3.86 -7.30
N THR A 2 -9.05 4.03 -6.86
CA THR A 2 -9.70 5.34 -6.82
C THR A 2 -9.06 6.18 -5.70
N ALA A 3 -9.47 7.44 -5.57
CA ALA A 3 -9.00 8.30 -4.50
C ALA A 3 -9.35 7.71 -3.12
N GLU A 4 -10.59 7.21 -2.98
CA GLU A 4 -11.12 6.60 -1.77
C GLU A 4 -10.34 5.32 -1.41
N GLU A 5 -10.13 4.43 -2.38
CA GLU A 5 -9.36 3.20 -2.16
C GLU A 5 -7.91 3.51 -1.74
N SER A 6 -7.32 4.55 -2.32
CA SER A 6 -5.97 4.98 -1.99
C SER A 6 -5.91 5.52 -0.56
N GLN A 7 -6.90 6.31 -0.14
CA GLN A 7 -7.02 6.80 1.23
C GLN A 7 -7.17 5.64 2.22
N LEU A 8 -8.06 4.69 1.94
CA LEU A 8 -8.23 3.49 2.77
C LEU A 8 -6.95 2.67 2.86
N PHE A 9 -6.20 2.54 1.76
CA PHE A 9 -4.89 1.87 1.77
C PHE A 9 -3.87 2.58 2.66
N TRP A 10 -3.83 3.92 2.65
CA TRP A 10 -2.95 4.68 3.55
C TRP A 10 -3.35 4.50 5.01
N MET A 11 -4.64 4.55 5.33
CA MET A 11 -5.13 4.30 6.69
C MET A 11 -4.78 2.88 7.15
N ALA A 12 -4.98 1.88 6.29
CA ALA A 12 -4.63 0.50 6.56
C ALA A 12 -3.12 0.32 6.77
N LEU A 13 -2.27 1.03 6.03
CA LEU A 13 -0.81 0.99 6.23
C LEU A 13 -0.37 1.60 7.55
N ILE A 14 -1.05 2.65 8.03
CA ILE A 14 -0.78 3.23 9.35
C ILE A 14 -1.16 2.24 10.45
N GLN A 15 -2.29 1.55 10.30
CA GLN A 15 -2.76 0.55 11.27
C GLN A 15 -1.97 -0.77 11.22
N TYR A 16 -1.51 -1.17 10.02
CA TYR A 16 -0.80 -2.42 9.76
C TYR A 16 0.58 -2.16 9.16
N PRO A 17 1.53 -1.58 9.91
CA PRO A 17 2.84 -1.18 9.38
C PRO A 17 3.70 -2.37 8.93
N GLN A 18 3.49 -3.56 9.51
CA GLN A 18 4.15 -4.81 9.13
C GLN A 18 3.63 -5.40 7.80
N GLY A 19 2.51 -4.87 7.28
CA GLY A 19 1.94 -5.27 6.00
C GLY A 19 1.37 -6.69 5.92
N PRO A 20 0.57 -7.20 6.89
CA PRO A 20 -0.34 -8.29 6.59
C PRO A 20 -1.31 -7.84 5.48
N TRP A 21 -0.98 -8.18 4.23
CA TRP A 21 -1.69 -7.71 3.05
C TRP A 21 -3.14 -8.19 3.02
N THR A 22 -3.44 -9.30 3.70
CA THR A 22 -4.80 -9.81 3.86
C THR A 22 -5.66 -8.83 4.65
N SER A 23 -5.18 -8.38 5.82
CA SER A 23 -5.89 -7.40 6.65
C SER A 23 -6.02 -6.03 5.95
N ILE A 24 -5.01 -5.63 5.17
CA ILE A 24 -5.09 -4.40 4.35
C ILE A 24 -6.15 -4.53 3.26
N ALA A 25 -6.21 -5.68 2.58
CA ALA A 25 -7.19 -5.95 1.55
C ALA A 25 -8.62 -6.00 2.11
N GLU A 26 -8.81 -6.64 3.26
CA GLU A 26 -10.07 -6.67 4.01
C GLU A 26 -10.50 -5.26 4.44
N PHE A 27 -9.57 -4.43 4.92
CA PHE A 27 -9.85 -3.04 5.30
C PHE A 27 -10.36 -2.19 4.13
N ILE A 28 -9.86 -2.45 2.92
CA ILE A 28 -10.29 -1.74 1.70
C ILE A 28 -11.60 -2.31 1.16
N GLY A 29 -11.86 -3.60 1.39
CA GLY A 29 -13.08 -4.32 0.98
C GLY A 29 -13.18 -4.61 -0.53
N THR A 30 -12.61 -3.78 -1.38
CA THR A 30 -12.73 -3.88 -2.85
C THR A 30 -11.49 -4.47 -3.54
N LYS A 31 -10.45 -4.84 -2.78
CA LYS A 31 -9.17 -5.33 -3.30
C LYS A 31 -8.83 -6.68 -2.71
N SER A 32 -8.18 -7.51 -3.52
CA SER A 32 -7.60 -8.77 -3.07
C SER A 32 -6.25 -8.54 -2.38
N THR A 33 -5.83 -9.50 -1.54
CA THR A 33 -4.51 -9.55 -0.91
C THR A 33 -3.37 -9.33 -1.92
N ARG A 34 -3.45 -9.96 -3.09
CA ARG A 34 -2.45 -9.81 -4.16
C ARG A 34 -2.38 -8.38 -4.68
N GLN A 35 -3.53 -7.73 -4.89
CA GLN A 35 -3.58 -6.34 -5.35
C GLN A 35 -2.99 -5.37 -4.31
N ALA A 36 -3.32 -5.57 -3.01
CA ALA A 36 -2.75 -4.78 -1.92
C ALA A 36 -1.22 -4.93 -1.85
N MET A 37 -0.72 -6.16 -1.93
CA MET A 37 0.71 -6.46 -1.94
C MET A 37 1.44 -5.81 -3.12
N THR A 38 0.95 -5.97 -4.35
CA THR A 38 1.55 -5.34 -5.53
C THR A 38 1.57 -3.82 -5.42
N HIS A 39 0.51 -3.22 -4.88
CA HIS A 39 0.45 -1.77 -4.68
C HIS A 39 1.50 -1.29 -3.67
N GLY A 40 1.61 -1.98 -2.52
CA GLY A 40 2.65 -1.70 -1.52
C GLY A 40 4.07 -1.89 -2.07
N GLN A 41 4.31 -2.90 -2.91
CA GLN A 41 5.60 -3.11 -3.54
C GLN A 41 5.97 -1.95 -4.48
N LYS A 42 5.03 -1.48 -5.31
CA LYS A 42 5.25 -0.32 -6.19
C LYS A 42 5.54 0.95 -5.39
N LEU A 43 4.83 1.17 -4.28
CA LEU A 43 5.08 2.29 -3.37
C LEU A 43 6.51 2.25 -2.82
N ARG A 44 6.96 1.10 -2.31
CA ARG A 44 8.34 0.92 -1.82
C ARG A 44 9.38 1.17 -2.91
N GLN A 45 9.15 0.68 -4.13
CA GLN A 45 10.05 0.93 -5.26
C GLN A 45 10.11 2.43 -5.62
N LYS A 46 8.98 3.13 -5.60
CA LYS A 46 8.93 4.57 -5.80
C LYS A 46 9.77 5.27 -4.74
N LEU A 47 9.56 5.01 -3.46
CA LEU A 47 10.34 5.60 -2.36
C LEU A 47 11.84 5.34 -2.51
N LYS A 48 12.25 4.11 -2.85
CA LYS A 48 13.65 3.76 -3.09
C LYS A 48 14.27 4.57 -4.24
N ARG A 49 13.53 4.77 -5.33
CA ARG A 49 13.98 5.59 -6.48
C ARG A 49 14.13 7.06 -6.08
N TRP A 50 13.19 7.60 -5.30
CA TRP A 50 13.26 8.97 -4.79
C TRP A 50 14.49 9.14 -3.88
N ASN A 51 14.72 8.23 -2.94
CA ASN A 51 15.89 8.26 -2.06
C ASN A 51 17.22 8.17 -2.83
N LYS A 52 17.27 7.41 -3.94
CA LYS A 52 18.46 7.35 -4.80
C LYS A 52 18.75 8.67 -5.53
N ARG A 53 17.73 9.47 -5.87
CA ARG A 53 17.89 10.77 -6.57
C ARG A 53 18.33 11.89 -5.64
N LEU A 54 18.08 11.75 -4.34
CA LEU A 54 18.44 12.72 -3.31
C LEU A 54 19.86 12.48 -2.75
N ARG A 55 20.51 11.38 -3.14
CA ARG A 55 21.92 11.07 -2.89
C ARG A 55 22.72 11.32 -4.16
#